data_AF-K8E818-F1
#
_entry.id   AF-K8E818-F1
#
_cell.length_a   1.000
_cell.length_b   1.000
_cell.length_c   1.000
_cell.angle_alpha   90.00
_cell.angle_beta   90.00
_cell.angle_gamma   90.00
#
_symmetry.space_group_name_H-M   'P 1'
#
loop_
_entity.id
_entity.type
_entity.pdbx_description
1 polymer ?
#
loop_
_entity_poly.entity_id
_entity_poly.type
_entity_poly.pdbx_seq_one_letter_code
_entity_poly.pdbx_strand_id
1 'polypeptide(L)'
;MSHLTKDDLVNLLNRLRQDMQNENQIQPASITEEEKELLKMYIPMQLSEESAKQMMEMLHEIQTGKRPPLSEQERIKLNQKNMDESLINFLNKLATADQDELAAIYEICERIRSNR
;
A
#
# COMPACT_ATOMS: atom_id res chain seq x y z
N MET A 1 -10.00 15.23 6.18
CA MET A 1 -9.05 14.17 6.51
C MET A 1 -7.77 14.83 6.95
N SER A 2 -7.19 14.45 8.09
CA SER A 2 -5.96 15.05 8.59
C SER A 2 -4.79 14.62 7.69
N HIS A 3 -4.14 15.57 7.02
CA HIS A 3 -2.96 15.27 6.21
C HIS A 3 -1.75 15.07 7.13
N LEU A 4 -0.94 14.06 6.86
CA LEU A 4 0.30 13.86 7.60
C LEU A 4 1.32 14.90 7.16
N THR A 5 2.02 15.51 8.12
CA THR A 5 3.24 16.25 7.81
C THR A 5 4.36 15.27 7.43
N LYS A 6 5.47 15.78 6.90
CA LYS A 6 6.65 14.95 6.62
C LYS A 6 7.13 14.23 7.88
N ASP A 7 7.20 14.95 9.00
CA ASP A 7 7.68 14.41 10.26
C ASP A 7 6.69 13.38 10.82
N ASP A 8 5.37 13.63 10.74
CA ASP A 8 4.36 12.67 11.20
C ASP A 8 4.40 11.37 10.38
N LEU A 9 4.61 11.46 9.07
CA LEU A 9 4.74 10.29 8.19
C LEU A 9 5.99 9.47 8.54
N VAL A 10 7.13 10.12 8.74
CA VAL A 10 8.37 9.44 9.13
C VAL A 10 8.23 8.82 10.53
N ASN A 11 7.61 9.52 11.48
CA ASN A 11 7.35 9.01 12.82
C ASN A 11 6.42 7.79 12.79
N LEU A 12 5.35 7.85 12.01
CA LEU A 12 4.44 6.72 11.82
C LEU A 12 5.18 5.50 11.25
N LEU A 13 5.94 5.67 10.17
CA LEU A 13 6.68 4.57 9.55
C LEU A 13 7.74 3.96 10.49
N ASN A 14 8.44 4.80 11.26
CA ASN A 14 9.39 4.32 12.27
C ASN A 14 8.70 3.53 13.38
N ARG A 15 7.58 4.05 13.90
CA ARG A 15 6.82 3.38 14.96
C ARG A 15 6.32 2.01 14.48
N LEU A 16 5.71 1.97 13.30
CA LEU A 16 5.23 0.71 12.70
C LEU A 16 6.36 -0.29 12.52
N ARG A 17 7.53 0.16 12.04
CA ARG A 17 8.71 -0.70 11.92
C ARG A 17 9.16 -1.26 13.26
N GLN A 18 9.25 -0.42 14.28
CA GLN A 18 9.65 -0.86 15.63
C GLN A 18 8.64 -1.85 16.22
N ASP A 19 7.34 -1.59 16.08
CA ASP A 19 6.29 -2.47 16.55
C ASP A 19 6.36 -3.84 15.85
N MET A 20 6.53 -3.86 14.53
CA MET A 20 6.69 -5.11 13.76
C MET A 20 7.92 -5.91 14.19
N GLN A 21 9.03 -5.23 14.49
CA GLN A 21 10.26 -5.86 14.97
C GLN A 21 10.12 -6.40 16.41
N ASN A 22 9.43 -5.66 17.28
CA ASN A 22 9.20 -6.07 18.68
C ASN A 22 8.21 -7.24 18.79
N GLU A 23 7.16 -7.22 17.96
CA GLU A 23 6.10 -8.24 17.96
C GLU A 23 6.44 -9.46 17.08
N ASN A 24 7.53 -9.38 16.31
CA ASN A 24 7.94 -10.36 15.30
C ASN A 24 6.79 -10.71 14.33
N GLN A 25 6.03 -9.70 13.92
CA GLN A 25 4.86 -9.81 13.04
C GLN A 25 4.92 -8.75 11.94
N ILE A 26 4.42 -9.11 10.76
CA ILE A 26 4.36 -8.25 9.56
C ILE A 26 3.27 -7.18 9.67
N GLN A 27 2.22 -7.46 10.43
CA GLN A 27 1.17 -6.49 10.73
C GLN A 27 1.25 -6.20 12.21
N PRO A 28 1.69 -4.99 12.60
CA PRO A 28 1.79 -4.67 14.01
C PRO A 28 0.37 -4.63 14.59
N ALA A 29 0.15 -5.29 15.72
CA ALA A 29 -1.16 -5.35 16.36
C ALA A 29 -1.64 -3.95 16.82
N SER A 30 -0.69 -3.01 16.97
CA SER A 30 -0.90 -1.63 17.36
C SER A 30 -1.48 -0.74 16.26
N ILE A 31 -1.40 -1.12 14.98
CA ILE A 31 -1.87 -0.25 13.89
C ILE A 31 -3.40 -0.22 13.83
N THR A 32 -3.95 0.98 13.97
CA THR A 32 -5.40 1.20 13.88
C THR A 32 -5.89 1.20 12.44
N GLU A 33 -7.17 0.92 12.22
CA GLU A 33 -7.77 1.00 10.87
C GLU A 33 -7.65 2.41 10.27
N GLU A 34 -7.76 3.46 11.09
CA GLU A 34 -7.57 4.84 10.65
C GLU A 34 -6.14 5.09 10.15
N GLU A 35 -5.12 4.54 10.82
CA GLU A 35 -3.73 4.65 10.40
C GLU A 35 -3.45 3.83 9.14
N LYS A 36 -4.11 2.67 8.97
CA LYS A 36 -4.05 1.91 7.71
C LYS A 36 -4.60 2.73 6.56
N GLU A 37 -5.80 3.30 6.70
CA GLU A 37 -6.41 4.14 5.68
C GLU A 37 -5.57 5.38 5.37
N LEU A 38 -5.01 6.01 6.40
CA LEU A 38 -4.12 7.15 6.25
C LEU A 38 -2.84 6.76 5.50
N LEU A 39 -2.23 5.61 5.84
CA LEU A 39 -1.02 5.13 5.20
C LEU A 39 -1.25 4.78 3.72
N LYS A 40 -2.39 4.18 3.37
CA LYS A 40 -2.80 3.91 1.98
C LYS A 40 -2.78 5.17 1.09
N MET A 41 -2.91 6.37 1.68
CA MET A 41 -2.79 7.61 0.92
C MET A 41 -1.35 7.95 0.53
N TYR A 42 -0.35 7.53 1.32
CA TYR A 42 1.04 7.95 1.18
C TYR A 42 2.00 6.85 0.72
N ILE A 43 1.50 5.65 0.46
CA ILE A 43 2.30 4.53 -0.06
C ILE A 43 2.13 4.39 -1.58
N PRO A 44 3.15 3.87 -2.28
CA PRO A 44 3.00 3.51 -3.68
C PRO A 44 2.05 2.32 -3.81
N MET A 45 1.20 2.33 -4.85
CA MET A 45 0.45 1.14 -5.23
C MET A 45 1.43 0.12 -5.83
N GLN A 46 1.60 -1.02 -5.16
CA GLN A 46 2.54 -2.08 -5.52
C GLN A 46 1.84 -3.43 -5.41
N LEU A 47 1.45 -3.93 -6.57
CA LEU A 47 0.76 -5.21 -6.71
C LEU A 47 1.78 -6.32 -6.86
N SER A 48 1.45 -7.50 -6.31
CA SER A 48 2.22 -8.71 -6.59
C SER A 48 2.16 -9.04 -8.08
N GLU A 49 3.15 -9.81 -8.55
CA GLU A 49 3.17 -10.31 -9.92
C GLU A 49 1.91 -11.13 -10.25
N GLU A 50 1.43 -11.92 -9.29
CA GLU A 50 0.21 -12.71 -9.44
C GLU A 50 -1.03 -11.83 -9.63
N SER A 51 -1.22 -10.82 -8.76
CA SER A 51 -2.33 -9.88 -8.88
C SER A 51 -2.26 -9.06 -10.17
N ALA A 52 -1.06 -8.63 -10.57
CA ALA A 52 -0.84 -7.96 -11.85
C ALA A 52 -1.25 -8.85 -13.03
N LYS A 53 -0.88 -10.13 -13.01
CA LYS A 53 -1.25 -11.11 -14.03
C LYS A 53 -2.76 -11.33 -14.10
N GLN A 54 -3.43 -11.48 -12.96
CA GLN A 54 -4.89 -11.61 -12.90
C GLN A 54 -5.60 -10.38 -13.50
N MET A 55 -5.09 -9.17 -13.23
CA MET A 55 -5.64 -7.96 -13.85
C MET A 55 -5.40 -7.90 -15.35
N MET A 56 -4.21 -8.31 -15.83
CA MET A 56 -3.95 -8.36 -17.28
C MET A 56 -4.86 -9.36 -17.98
N GLU A 57 -5.09 -10.52 -17.39
CA GLU A 57 -6.03 -11.53 -17.92
C GLU A 57 -7.45 -10.98 -17.97
N MET A 58 -7.94 -10.37 -16.90
CA MET A 58 -9.25 -9.74 -16.86
C MET A 58 -9.38 -8.62 -17.91
N LEU A 59 -8.35 -7.78 -18.09
CA LEU A 59 -8.33 -6.75 -19.14
C LEU A 59 -8.38 -7.38 -20.54
N HIS A 60 -7.67 -8.48 -20.75
CA HIS A 60 -7.69 -9.22 -22.00
C HIS A 60 -9.08 -9.82 -22.29
N GLU A 61 -9.76 -10.38 -21.29
CA GLU A 61 -11.13 -10.88 -21.44
C GLU A 61 -12.12 -9.77 -21.82
N ILE A 62 -11.96 -8.58 -21.25
CA ILE A 62 -12.78 -7.41 -21.61
C ILE A 62 -12.50 -6.98 -23.04
N GLN A 63 -11.22 -6.89 -23.43
CA GLN A 63 -10.82 -6.50 -24.79
C GLN A 63 -11.29 -7.51 -25.86
N THR A 64 -11.27 -8.80 -25.54
CA THR A 64 -11.72 -9.88 -26.43
C THR A 64 -13.23 -10.10 -26.40
N GLY A 65 -13.97 -9.34 -25.59
CA GLY A 65 -15.43 -9.43 -25.49
C GLY A 65 -15.95 -10.67 -24.75
N LYS A 66 -15.07 -11.43 -24.09
CA LYS A 66 -15.45 -12.58 -23.25
C LYS A 66 -16.18 -12.14 -21.98
N ARG A 67 -15.93 -10.92 -21.53
CA ARG A 67 -16.54 -10.31 -20.34
C ARG A 67 -16.95 -8.86 -20.62
N PRO A 68 -18.06 -8.36 -20.05
CA PRO A 68 -18.35 -6.92 -20.07
C PRO A 68 -17.31 -6.10 -19.28
N PRO A 69 -17.12 -4.81 -19.60
CA PRO A 69 -16.31 -3.91 -18.78
C PRO A 69 -16.78 -3.88 -17.33
N LEU A 70 -15.84 -3.67 -16.40
CA LEU A 70 -16.15 -3.55 -14.98
C LEU A 70 -17.11 -2.39 -14.73
N SER A 71 -18.17 -2.68 -13.98
CA SER A 71 -19.04 -1.67 -13.39
C SER A 71 -18.27 -0.77 -12.41
N GLU A 72 -18.83 0.39 -12.10
CA GLU A 72 -18.23 1.33 -11.15
C GLU A 72 -17.98 0.66 -9.78
N GLN A 73 -18.94 -0.12 -9.28
CA GLN A 73 -18.80 -0.84 -8.02
C GLN A 73 -17.68 -1.89 -8.06
N GLU A 74 -17.53 -2.62 -9.17
CA GLU A 74 -16.43 -3.58 -9.33
C GLU A 74 -15.07 -2.88 -9.39
N ARG A 75 -14.98 -1.72 -10.06
CA ARG A 75 -13.74 -0.91 -10.09
C ARG A 75 -13.36 -0.43 -8.70
N ILE A 76 -14.31 0.05 -7.91
CA ILE A 76 -14.07 0.50 -6.53
C ILE A 76 -13.55 -0.67 -5.69
N LYS A 77 -14.22 -1.83 -5.74
CA LYS A 77 -13.79 -3.03 -4.99
C LYS A 77 -12.41 -3.52 -5.42
N LEU A 78 -12.13 -3.51 -6.71
CA LEU A 78 -10.81 -3.88 -7.23
C LEU A 78 -9.73 -2.93 -6.72
N ASN A 79 -9.98 -1.62 -6.76
CA ASN A 79 -9.04 -0.62 -6.27
C ASN A 79 -8.79 -0.76 -4.76
N GLN A 80 -9.84 -0.99 -3.97
CA GLN A 80 -9.72 -1.28 -2.53
C GLN A 80 -8.85 -2.51 -2.29
N LYS A 81 -9.17 -3.63 -2.95
CA LYS A 81 -8.38 -4.87 -2.85
C LYS A 81 -6.91 -4.65 -3.22
N ASN A 82 -6.67 -3.93 -4.32
CA ASN A 82 -5.32 -3.62 -4.79
C ASN A 82 -4.54 -2.75 -3.79
N MET A 83 -5.22 -1.81 -3.14
CA MET A 83 -4.64 -0.95 -2.14
C MET A 83 -4.36 -1.70 -0.83
N ASP A 84 -5.24 -2.62 -0.42
CA ASP A 84 -5.04 -3.48 0.74
C ASP A 84 -3.82 -4.39 0.55
N GLU A 85 -3.69 -4.99 -0.63
CA GLU A 85 -2.53 -5.79 -0.99
C GLU A 85 -1.25 -4.94 -1.01
N SER A 86 -1.31 -3.74 -1.59
CA SER A 86 -0.18 -2.81 -1.62
C SER A 86 0.27 -2.43 -0.20
N LEU A 87 -0.67 -2.22 0.71
CA LEU A 87 -0.38 -1.95 2.12
C LEU A 87 0.34 -3.14 2.77
N ILE A 88 -0.13 -4.36 2.55
CA ILE A 88 0.52 -5.57 3.10
C ILE A 88 1.94 -5.72 2.55
N ASN A 89 2.12 -5.55 1.23
CA ASN A 89 3.44 -5.62 0.59
C ASN A 89 4.38 -4.52 1.12
N PHE A 90 3.85 -3.32 1.32
CA PHE A 90 4.59 -2.20 1.87
C PHE A 90 5.03 -2.46 3.31
N LEU A 91 4.13 -2.95 4.18
CA LEU A 91 4.46 -3.27 5.57
C LEU A 91 5.49 -4.40 5.67
N ASN A 92 5.35 -5.44 4.83
CA ASN A 92 6.37 -6.49 4.69
C ASN A 92 7.75 -5.89 4.38
N LYS A 93 7.81 -5.04 3.36
CA LYS A 93 9.07 -4.40 2.96
C LYS A 93 9.61 -3.50 4.07
N LEU A 94 8.77 -2.72 4.73
CA LEU A 94 9.14 -1.84 5.83
C LEU A 94 9.72 -2.60 7.02
N ALA A 95 9.18 -3.79 7.33
CA ALA A 95 9.65 -4.63 8.43
C ALA A 95 11.08 -5.17 8.18
N THR A 96 11.38 -5.56 6.94
CA THR A 96 12.65 -6.20 6.57
C THR A 96 13.69 -5.24 5.99
N ALA A 97 13.31 -3.99 5.68
CA ALA A 97 14.16 -3.02 5.00
C ALA A 97 15.46 -2.74 5.77
N ASP A 98 16.59 -2.75 5.09
CA ASP A 98 17.84 -2.21 5.65
C ASP A 98 17.81 -0.66 5.74
N GLN A 99 18.93 -0.03 6.07
CA GLN A 99 18.98 1.43 6.21
C GLN A 99 18.82 2.16 4.87
N ASP A 100 19.38 1.62 3.80
CA ASP A 100 19.32 2.23 2.47
C ASP A 100 17.91 2.07 1.87
N GLU A 101 17.32 0.89 2.02
CA GLU A 101 15.95 0.62 1.62
C GLU A 101 14.94 1.46 2.41
N LEU A 102 15.19 1.68 3.70
CA LEU A 102 14.33 2.54 4.53
C LEU A 102 14.38 4.00 4.08
N ALA A 103 15.57 4.52 3.76
CA ALA A 103 15.72 5.87 3.22
C ALA A 103 14.95 6.02 1.90
N ALA A 104 15.02 5.02 1.03
CA ALA A 104 14.25 4.99 -0.22
C ALA A 104 12.74 4.94 0.03
N ILE A 105 12.27 4.16 1.02
CA ILE A 105 10.86 4.12 1.42
C ILE A 105 10.38 5.50 1.86
N TYR A 106 11.14 6.20 2.72
CA TYR A 106 10.79 7.54 3.17
C TYR A 106 10.73 8.54 2.03
N GLU A 107 11.70 8.50 1.12
CA GLU A 107 11.70 9.38 -0.03
C GLU A 107 10.49 9.16 -0.93
N ILE A 108 10.13 7.90 -1.22
CA ILE A 108 8.96 7.57 -2.04
C ILE A 108 7.68 8.05 -1.36
N CYS A 109 7.50 7.76 -0.07
CA CYS A 109 6.32 8.18 0.67
C CYS A 109 6.21 9.71 0.78
N GLU A 110 7.33 10.42 0.94
CA GLU A 110 7.39 11.87 0.96
C GLU A 110 7.01 12.48 -0.39
N ARG A 111 7.53 11.93 -1.50
CA ARG A 111 7.16 12.36 -2.87
C ARG A 111 5.67 12.15 -3.15
N ILE A 112 5.06 11.07 -2.65
CA ILE A 112 3.62 10.84 -2.80
C ILE A 112 2.84 11.86 -1.98
N ARG A 113 3.26 12.10 -0.74
CA ARG A 113 2.65 13.11 0.15
C ARG A 113 2.73 14.51 -0.44
N SER A 114 3.86 14.91 -1.04
CA SER A 114 4.04 16.24 -1.62
C SER A 114 3.24 16.48 -2.91
N ASN A 115 2.84 15.40 -3.60
CA ASN A 115 2.03 15.46 -4.82
C ASN A 115 0.51 15.42 -4.56
N ARG A 116 0.09 15.38 -3.29
CA ARG A 116 -1.31 15.43 -2.86
C ARG A 116 -1.63 16.78 -2.22
#